data_AF-A0A7S0M7U9-F1
#
_entry.id   AF-A0A7S0M7U9-F1
#
_cell.length_a   1.000
_cell.length_b   1.000
_cell.length_c   1.000
_cell.angle_alpha   90.00
_cell.angle_beta   90.00
_cell.angle_gamma   90.00
#
_symmetry.space_group_name_H-M   'P 1'
#
loop_
_entity.id
_entity.type
_entity.pdbx_description
1 polymer ?
#
loop_
_entity_poly.entity_id
_entity_poly.type
_entity_poly.pdbx_seq_one_letter_code
_entity_poly.pdbx_strand_id
1 'polypeptide(L)'
;MELLDILTIQKELIHPRKSYKLNSSCADIVFYSTSKWKIEPPSLLIDNPNYISKKLMIFSDKFWLDIQLRWGDFDSHDIERYSRTKFLEYTSDLQSIYPCITGAIISIDLAYNIFSGYGYWYKKFRLFIYKSVLTIIKINPSLFILRERIRRSLQLFIYEPKEVFLNSENYISIFNKKGTWLLDDSCFYRVSLHQSVEGNVIIKPTNGVLFIFSPENGKMFFRIIHKTFWQGHRRLSQLAKWKSAEEVVKLINYVSQEQKPNEIIVLKKNMIQPLIAHMIDFPN
;
A
#
# COMPACT_ATOMS: atom_id res chain seq x y z
N MET A 1 4.63 -22.67 -1.39
CA MET A 1 6.10 -22.77 -1.56
C MET A 1 6.46 -24.09 -2.24
N GLU A 2 6.00 -25.22 -1.71
CA GLU A 2 6.23 -26.56 -2.30
C GLU A 2 5.82 -26.68 -3.78
N LEU A 3 4.64 -26.19 -4.17
CA LEU A 3 4.14 -26.33 -5.55
C LEU A 3 5.03 -25.63 -6.61
N LEU A 4 5.82 -24.66 -6.19
CA LEU A 4 6.72 -23.85 -7.01
C LEU A 4 8.22 -24.18 -6.77
N ASP A 5 8.52 -25.20 -5.97
CA ASP A 5 9.89 -25.60 -5.59
C ASP A 5 10.69 -24.44 -4.96
N ILE A 6 10.03 -23.63 -4.13
CA ILE A 6 10.63 -22.49 -3.40
C ILE A 6 10.99 -22.93 -1.99
N LEU A 7 12.26 -22.77 -1.62
CA LEU A 7 12.79 -23.02 -0.27
C LEU A 7 12.53 -21.81 0.64
N THR A 8 12.97 -20.63 0.20
CA THR A 8 12.80 -19.38 0.96
C THR A 8 12.50 -18.21 0.02
N ILE A 9 11.84 -17.19 0.59
CA ILE A 9 11.54 -15.92 -0.08
C ILE A 9 12.09 -14.82 0.80
N GLN A 10 12.89 -13.94 0.22
CA GLN A 10 13.48 -12.79 0.90
C GLN A 10 12.98 -11.50 0.26
N LYS A 11 12.39 -10.62 1.06
CA LYS A 11 12.15 -9.23 0.66
C LYS A 11 13.43 -8.45 0.92
N GLU A 12 13.95 -7.79 -0.11
CA GLU A 12 15.19 -7.03 0.00
C GLU A 12 15.01 -5.71 0.74
N LEU A 13 16.09 -5.25 1.37
CA LEU A 13 16.15 -3.93 1.98
C LEU A 13 16.30 -2.88 0.88
N ILE A 14 15.16 -2.31 0.49
CA ILE A 14 15.07 -1.36 -0.61
C ILE A 14 15.32 0.06 -0.11
N HIS A 15 16.09 0.83 -0.88
CA HIS A 15 16.25 2.26 -0.63
C HIS A 15 14.88 2.97 -0.74
N PRO A 16 14.48 3.85 0.20
CA PRO A 16 13.14 4.46 0.22
C PRO A 16 12.75 5.23 -1.05
N ARG A 17 13.76 5.68 -1.81
CA ARG A 17 13.60 6.45 -3.05
C ARG A 17 13.66 5.60 -4.33
N LYS A 18 13.84 4.28 -4.22
CA LYS A 18 13.95 3.40 -5.40
C LYS A 18 12.70 3.49 -6.29
N SER A 19 11.52 3.59 -5.67
CA SER A 19 10.21 3.57 -6.35
C SER A 19 10.02 4.65 -7.43
N TYR A 20 10.76 5.75 -7.38
CA TYR A 20 10.72 6.82 -8.38
C TYR A 20 12.07 7.07 -9.06
N LYS A 21 13.06 6.19 -8.86
CA LYS A 21 14.35 6.25 -9.56
C LYS A 21 14.25 5.47 -10.86
N LEU A 22 14.37 6.17 -12.00
CA LEU A 22 14.16 5.58 -13.34
C LEU A 22 15.45 5.17 -14.07
N ASN A 23 16.61 5.54 -13.51
CA ASN A 23 17.91 5.34 -14.17
C ASN A 23 18.59 4.03 -13.72
N SER A 24 18.25 3.53 -12.54
CA SER A 24 18.84 2.31 -12.00
C SER A 24 17.88 1.65 -11.02
N SER A 25 17.97 0.33 -10.86
CA SER A 25 17.13 -0.42 -9.94
C SER A 25 17.92 -1.53 -9.22
N CYS A 26 17.24 -2.26 -8.34
CA CYS A 26 17.74 -3.43 -7.62
C CYS A 26 16.58 -4.44 -7.43
N ALA A 27 16.86 -5.67 -6.99
CA ALA A 27 15.79 -6.63 -6.70
C ALA A 27 14.90 -6.15 -5.53
N ASP A 28 13.58 -6.36 -5.64
CA ASP A 28 12.65 -6.18 -4.51
C ASP A 28 12.44 -7.48 -3.73
N ILE A 29 12.38 -8.60 -4.45
CA ILE A 29 12.13 -9.92 -3.89
C ILE A 29 13.10 -10.91 -4.53
N VAL A 30 13.70 -11.76 -3.70
CA VAL A 30 14.57 -12.86 -4.13
C VAL A 30 13.99 -14.18 -3.65
N PHE A 31 13.87 -15.13 -4.57
CA PHE A 31 13.41 -16.48 -4.33
C PHE A 31 14.60 -17.42 -4.39
N TYR A 32 14.65 -18.37 -3.45
CA TYR A 32 15.64 -19.44 -3.42
C TYR A 32 14.93 -20.77 -3.64
N SER A 33 15.49 -21.60 -4.52
CA SER A 33 14.88 -22.87 -4.92
C SER A 33 15.24 -24.02 -3.97
N THR A 34 14.33 -25.00 -3.81
CA THR A 34 14.68 -26.30 -3.19
C THR A 34 15.50 -27.16 -4.15
N SER A 35 15.22 -27.06 -5.45
CA SER A 35 15.93 -27.72 -6.54
C SER A 35 16.07 -26.76 -7.72
N LYS A 36 17.16 -26.89 -8.51
CA LYS A 36 17.44 -25.95 -9.59
C LYS A 36 16.27 -25.82 -10.56
N TRP A 37 15.74 -24.61 -10.70
CA TRP A 37 14.67 -24.34 -11.66
C TRP A 37 15.18 -24.43 -13.09
N LYS A 38 14.37 -25.01 -13.96
CA LYS A 38 14.59 -24.99 -15.41
C LYS A 38 13.94 -23.73 -15.98
N ILE A 39 14.76 -22.76 -16.31
CA ILE A 39 14.36 -21.40 -16.65
C ILE A 39 14.44 -21.18 -18.16
N GLU A 40 13.34 -20.63 -18.69
CA GLU A 40 13.16 -20.22 -20.08
C GLU A 40 13.86 -18.87 -20.33
N PRO A 41 14.31 -18.62 -21.58
CA PRO A 41 14.91 -17.34 -21.94
C PRO A 41 13.94 -16.16 -21.76
N PRO A 42 14.46 -14.92 -21.71
CA PRO A 42 13.64 -13.74 -21.45
C PRO A 42 12.49 -13.59 -22.45
N SER A 43 11.26 -13.50 -21.94
CA SER A 43 10.04 -13.28 -22.73
C SER A 43 9.06 -12.39 -21.97
N LEU A 44 8.01 -11.93 -22.63
CA LEU A 44 6.92 -11.20 -21.95
C LEU A 44 6.21 -12.15 -20.99
N LEU A 45 5.42 -11.62 -20.05
CA LEU A 45 4.65 -12.39 -19.08
C LEU A 45 3.46 -13.15 -19.71
N ILE A 46 2.88 -12.62 -20.79
CA ILE A 46 1.65 -13.12 -21.43
C ILE A 46 1.95 -13.99 -22.67
N ASP A 47 3.18 -13.96 -23.21
CA ASP A 47 3.61 -14.85 -24.30
C ASP A 47 3.22 -16.33 -24.08
N ASN A 48 2.89 -17.00 -25.16
CA ASN A 48 2.51 -18.39 -25.10
C ASN A 48 3.77 -19.27 -24.97
N PRO A 49 3.93 -20.05 -23.88
CA PRO A 49 5.15 -20.83 -23.63
C PRO A 49 5.46 -21.85 -24.73
N ASN A 50 4.44 -22.26 -25.50
CA ASN A 50 4.58 -23.22 -26.59
C ASN A 50 5.37 -22.68 -27.79
N TYR A 51 5.46 -21.35 -27.95
CA TYR A 51 6.20 -20.70 -29.04
C TYR A 51 7.58 -20.20 -28.62
N ILE A 52 7.97 -20.40 -27.35
CA ILE A 52 9.31 -20.05 -26.89
C ILE A 52 10.27 -21.05 -27.54
N SER A 53 11.11 -20.52 -28.44
CA SER A 53 12.12 -21.28 -29.16
C SER A 53 12.88 -22.23 -28.21
N LYS A 54 13.26 -23.42 -28.67
CA LYS A 54 14.15 -24.39 -27.99
C LYS A 54 15.57 -23.84 -27.72
N LYS A 55 15.70 -22.55 -27.40
CA LYS A 55 16.92 -21.90 -26.92
C LYS A 55 17.31 -22.53 -25.59
N LEU A 56 18.61 -22.56 -25.31
CA LEU A 56 19.20 -23.14 -24.10
C LEU A 56 18.41 -22.71 -22.86
N MET A 57 17.83 -23.71 -22.18
CA MET A 57 17.23 -23.51 -20.87
C MET A 57 18.35 -23.38 -19.84
N ILE A 58 18.21 -22.42 -18.94
CA ILE A 58 19.21 -22.13 -17.90
C ILE A 58 18.76 -22.78 -16.61
N PHE A 59 19.69 -23.32 -15.83
CA PHE A 59 19.41 -23.80 -14.49
C PHE A 59 19.88 -22.77 -13.47
N SER A 60 18.99 -22.38 -12.56
CA SER A 60 19.31 -21.43 -11.49
C SER A 60 18.66 -21.85 -10.18
N ASP A 61 19.31 -21.50 -9.08
CA ASP A 61 18.86 -21.68 -7.70
C ASP A 61 18.28 -20.40 -7.09
N LYS A 62 18.49 -19.25 -7.75
CA LYS A 62 18.00 -17.94 -7.31
C LYS A 62 17.19 -17.27 -8.41
N PHE A 63 16.14 -16.57 -8.03
CA PHE A 63 15.32 -15.78 -8.96
C PHE A 63 14.94 -14.45 -8.33
N TRP A 64 15.12 -13.33 -9.03
CA TRP A 64 14.72 -12.02 -8.52
C TRP A 64 13.49 -11.46 -9.23
N LEU A 65 12.72 -10.66 -8.50
CA LEU A 65 11.66 -9.80 -9.03
C LEU A 65 11.93 -8.34 -8.69
N ASP A 66 11.70 -7.49 -9.67
CA ASP A 66 11.77 -6.03 -9.54
C ASP A 66 10.47 -5.42 -10.05
N ILE A 67 9.82 -4.60 -9.20
CA ILE A 67 8.51 -4.01 -9.43
C ILE A 67 8.70 -2.55 -9.81
N GLN A 68 8.35 -2.22 -11.04
CA GLN A 68 8.48 -0.89 -11.61
C GLN A 68 7.11 -0.22 -11.70
N LEU A 69 7.02 1.00 -11.15
CA LEU A 69 5.84 1.83 -11.29
C LEU A 69 6.08 2.85 -12.40
N ARG A 70 5.05 3.11 -13.19
CA ARG A 70 5.06 4.09 -14.26
C ARG A 70 3.78 4.92 -14.24
N TRP A 71 3.88 6.15 -14.71
CA TRP A 71 2.75 6.97 -15.12
C TRP A 71 2.85 7.22 -16.63
N GLY A 72 2.08 6.49 -17.44
CA GLY A 72 2.08 6.64 -18.89
C GLY A 72 1.39 7.92 -19.37
N ASP A 73 1.67 8.29 -20.62
CA ASP A 73 0.99 9.35 -21.36
C ASP A 73 0.40 8.80 -22.66
N PHE A 74 -0.26 9.67 -23.42
CA PHE A 74 -0.94 9.29 -24.66
C PHE A 74 0.02 8.66 -25.68
N ASP A 75 1.21 9.23 -25.84
CA ASP A 75 2.20 8.77 -26.83
C ASP A 75 2.94 7.52 -26.38
N SER A 76 3.06 7.31 -25.07
CA SER A 76 3.83 6.22 -24.48
C SER A 76 3.05 5.51 -23.37
N HIS A 77 2.19 4.56 -23.75
CA HIS A 77 1.44 3.72 -22.81
C HIS A 77 1.62 2.21 -23.05
N ASP A 78 2.50 1.81 -23.98
CA ASP A 78 2.86 0.41 -24.17
C ASP A 78 3.76 -0.09 -23.03
N ILE A 79 3.12 -0.80 -22.09
CA ILE A 79 3.76 -1.33 -20.88
C ILE A 79 4.66 -2.56 -21.16
N GLU A 80 4.40 -3.29 -22.25
CA GLU A 80 5.19 -4.45 -22.63
C GLU A 80 6.56 -4.01 -23.16
N ARG A 81 6.54 -3.03 -24.08
CA ARG A 81 7.75 -2.41 -24.59
C ARG A 81 8.55 -1.75 -23.47
N TYR A 82 7.88 -1.05 -22.54
CA TYR A 82 8.52 -0.45 -21.38
C TYR A 82 9.23 -1.50 -20.51
N SER A 83 8.53 -2.58 -20.13
CA SER A 83 9.07 -3.66 -19.30
C SER A 83 10.31 -4.30 -19.92
N ARG A 84 10.26 -4.57 -21.23
CA ARG A 84 11.39 -5.13 -21.98
C ARG A 84 12.57 -4.16 -22.03
N THR A 85 12.31 -2.89 -22.31
CA THR A 85 13.36 -1.86 -22.42
C THR A 85 14.08 -1.72 -21.08
N LYS A 86 13.33 -1.57 -19.97
CA LYS A 86 13.90 -1.45 -18.63
C LYS A 86 14.66 -2.69 -18.19
N PHE A 87 14.18 -3.88 -18.52
CA PHE A 87 14.90 -5.12 -18.23
C PHE A 87 16.25 -5.15 -18.93
N LEU A 88 16.30 -4.82 -20.23
CA LEU A 88 17.54 -4.81 -21.00
C LEU A 88 18.50 -3.72 -20.51
N GLU A 89 17.99 -2.51 -20.22
CA GLU A 89 18.78 -1.42 -19.64
C GLU A 89 19.41 -1.83 -18.30
N TYR A 90 18.59 -2.28 -17.34
CA TYR A 90 19.09 -2.56 -15.99
C TYR A 90 19.94 -3.83 -15.88
N THR A 91 19.76 -4.81 -16.76
CA THR A 91 20.59 -6.02 -16.76
C THR A 91 21.90 -5.85 -17.52
N SER A 92 22.02 -4.82 -18.37
CA SER A 92 23.26 -4.51 -19.10
C SER A 92 24.09 -3.42 -18.44
N ASP A 93 23.46 -2.49 -17.71
CA ASP A 93 24.13 -1.40 -17.02
C ASP A 93 24.81 -1.85 -15.71
N LEU A 94 25.97 -1.25 -15.40
CA LEU A 94 26.75 -1.50 -14.19
C LEU A 94 26.16 -0.83 -12.94
N GLN A 95 25.27 0.16 -13.10
CA GLN A 95 24.66 0.86 -11.97
C GLN A 95 23.59 0.03 -11.24
N SER A 96 22.95 -0.90 -11.95
CA SER A 96 21.90 -1.75 -11.40
C SER A 96 22.48 -3.11 -11.05
N ILE A 97 22.39 -3.49 -9.78
CA ILE A 97 22.98 -4.74 -9.29
C ILE A 97 21.85 -5.69 -8.89
N TYR A 98 21.80 -6.84 -9.55
CA TYR A 98 20.88 -7.93 -9.25
C TYR A 98 21.65 -9.14 -8.69
N PRO A 99 21.02 -9.94 -7.80
CA PRO A 99 21.70 -11.02 -7.09
C PRO A 99 22.03 -12.24 -7.96
N CYS A 100 21.39 -12.37 -9.11
CA CYS A 100 21.67 -13.41 -10.11
C CYS A 100 21.23 -12.93 -11.50
N ILE A 101 21.58 -13.69 -12.53
CA ILE A 101 21.22 -13.37 -13.92
C ILE A 101 19.72 -13.60 -14.18
N THR A 102 19.14 -14.59 -13.50
CA THR A 102 17.76 -15.01 -13.72
C THR A 102 16.78 -14.23 -12.85
N GLY A 103 15.93 -13.44 -13.49
CA GLY A 103 14.84 -12.75 -12.83
C GLY A 103 13.94 -12.03 -13.83
N ALA A 104 12.98 -11.27 -13.33
CA ALA A 104 12.04 -10.54 -14.16
C ALA A 104 11.64 -9.20 -13.57
N ILE A 105 11.34 -8.26 -14.45
CA ILE A 105 10.72 -6.98 -14.11
C ILE A 105 9.21 -7.11 -14.31
N ILE A 106 8.44 -6.66 -13.33
CA ILE A 106 6.99 -6.45 -13.42
C ILE A 106 6.75 -4.95 -13.46
N SER A 107 6.14 -4.45 -14.53
CA SER A 107 5.82 -3.03 -14.66
C SER A 107 4.32 -2.80 -14.55
N ILE A 108 3.93 -1.79 -13.78
CA ILE A 108 2.53 -1.37 -13.60
C ILE A 108 2.41 0.08 -14.05
N ASP A 109 1.53 0.33 -15.03
CA ASP A 109 1.13 1.68 -15.42
C ASP A 109 -0.05 2.12 -14.55
N LEU A 110 0.22 3.12 -13.70
CA LEU A 110 -0.74 3.65 -12.75
C LEU A 110 -1.82 4.53 -13.41
N ALA A 111 -1.52 5.13 -14.57
CA ALA A 111 -2.46 5.99 -15.29
C ALA A 111 -3.50 5.15 -16.04
N TYR A 112 -3.03 4.11 -16.74
CA TYR A 112 -3.87 3.24 -17.57
C TYR A 112 -4.34 1.98 -16.86
N ASN A 113 -3.88 1.71 -15.62
CA ASN A 113 -4.21 0.53 -14.82
C ASN A 113 -3.94 -0.79 -15.57
N ILE A 114 -2.85 -0.82 -16.33
CA ILE A 114 -2.35 -1.98 -17.08
C ILE A 114 -1.02 -2.43 -16.48
N PHE A 115 -0.68 -3.70 -16.69
CA PHE A 115 0.60 -4.24 -16.24
C PHE A 115 1.14 -5.21 -17.27
N SER A 116 2.45 -5.40 -17.24
CA SER A 116 3.12 -6.49 -17.94
C SER A 116 4.39 -6.87 -17.17
N GLY A 117 5.10 -7.86 -17.67
CA GLY A 117 6.42 -8.20 -17.17
C GLY A 117 7.29 -8.72 -18.28
N TYR A 118 8.60 -8.54 -18.13
CA TYR A 118 9.59 -9.10 -19.04
C TYR A 118 10.77 -9.63 -18.25
N GLY A 119 11.24 -10.81 -18.64
CA GLY A 119 12.39 -11.44 -18.02
C GLY A 119 12.35 -12.94 -18.16
N TYR A 120 13.18 -13.60 -17.37
CA TYR A 120 13.26 -15.05 -17.31
C TYR A 120 12.02 -15.65 -16.65
N TRP A 121 11.62 -16.84 -17.07
CA TRP A 121 10.42 -17.50 -16.51
C TRP A 121 10.62 -18.98 -16.32
N TYR A 122 9.85 -19.58 -15.40
CA TYR A 122 9.63 -21.01 -15.38
C TYR A 122 8.12 -21.28 -15.28
N LYS A 123 7.66 -22.34 -15.96
CA LYS A 123 6.26 -22.53 -16.36
C LYS A 123 5.23 -22.28 -15.24
N LYS A 124 5.42 -22.88 -14.06
CA LYS A 124 4.47 -22.72 -12.94
C LYS A 124 4.49 -21.31 -12.34
N PHE A 125 5.66 -20.70 -12.26
CA PHE A 125 5.84 -19.39 -11.62
C PHE A 125 5.30 -18.26 -12.46
N ARG A 126 5.49 -18.31 -13.77
CA ARG A 126 4.91 -17.35 -14.71
C ARG A 126 3.40 -17.22 -14.53
N LEU A 127 2.69 -18.35 -14.52
CA LEU A 127 1.23 -18.39 -14.33
C LEU A 127 0.83 -17.87 -12.95
N PHE A 128 1.61 -18.22 -11.92
CA PHE A 128 1.41 -17.71 -10.56
C PHE A 128 1.52 -16.18 -10.53
N ILE A 129 2.61 -15.61 -11.03
CA ILE A 129 2.84 -14.16 -11.06
C ILE A 129 1.74 -13.43 -11.82
N TYR A 130 1.34 -13.92 -12.99
CA TYR A 130 0.24 -13.33 -13.75
C TYR A 130 -1.06 -13.27 -12.93
N LYS A 131 -1.47 -14.37 -12.31
CA LYS A 131 -2.68 -14.43 -11.47
C LYS A 131 -2.55 -13.54 -10.23
N SER A 132 -1.39 -13.52 -9.59
CA SER A 132 -1.13 -12.71 -8.40
C SER A 132 -1.15 -11.21 -8.69
N VAL A 133 -0.54 -10.75 -9.79
CA VAL A 133 -0.57 -9.32 -10.14
C VAL A 133 -1.98 -8.90 -10.54
N LEU A 134 -2.74 -9.75 -11.24
CA LEU A 134 -4.16 -9.49 -11.53
C LEU A 134 -5.01 -9.31 -10.28
N THR A 135 -4.80 -10.11 -9.24
CA THR A 135 -5.55 -9.96 -7.98
C THR A 135 -5.08 -8.72 -7.22
N ILE A 136 -3.78 -8.43 -7.19
CA ILE A 136 -3.20 -7.22 -6.57
C ILE A 136 -3.81 -5.96 -7.20
N ILE A 137 -3.87 -5.84 -8.52
CA ILE A 137 -4.40 -4.65 -9.19
C ILE A 137 -5.85 -4.36 -8.77
N LYS A 138 -6.64 -5.41 -8.55
CA LYS A 138 -8.04 -5.28 -8.13
C LYS A 138 -8.18 -4.93 -6.65
N ILE A 139 -7.48 -5.64 -5.78
CA ILE A 139 -7.73 -5.65 -4.33
C ILE A 139 -6.82 -4.68 -3.56
N ASN A 140 -5.69 -4.26 -4.13
CA ASN A 140 -4.69 -3.49 -3.38
C ASN A 140 -5.26 -2.13 -2.88
N PRO A 141 -5.17 -1.85 -1.57
CA PRO A 141 -5.76 -0.65 -0.98
C PRO A 141 -5.07 0.64 -1.47
N SER A 142 -3.76 0.62 -1.73
CA SER A 142 -3.05 1.80 -2.25
C SER A 142 -3.50 2.16 -3.67
N LEU A 143 -3.69 1.16 -4.54
CA LEU A 143 -4.23 1.37 -5.88
C LEU A 143 -5.70 1.82 -5.82
N PHE A 144 -6.48 1.30 -4.88
CA PHE A 144 -7.85 1.79 -4.64
C PHE A 144 -7.85 3.28 -4.25
N ILE A 145 -7.01 3.70 -3.29
CA ILE A 145 -6.87 5.10 -2.89
C ILE A 145 -6.46 5.99 -4.07
N LEU A 146 -5.53 5.52 -4.91
CA LEU A 146 -5.12 6.25 -6.11
C LEU A 146 -6.32 6.49 -7.04
N ARG A 147 -7.07 5.42 -7.36
CA ARG A 147 -8.27 5.50 -8.21
C ARG A 147 -9.34 6.42 -7.62
N GLU A 148 -9.59 6.34 -6.32
CA GLU A 148 -10.51 7.24 -5.61
C GLU A 148 -10.09 8.72 -5.72
N ARG A 149 -8.80 9.01 -5.54
CA ARG A 149 -8.29 10.38 -5.64
C ARG A 149 -8.43 10.93 -7.06
N ILE A 150 -8.12 10.13 -8.08
CA ILE A 150 -8.31 10.50 -9.48
C ILE A 150 -9.79 10.78 -9.74
N ARG A 151 -10.68 9.86 -9.32
CA ARG A 151 -12.13 9.98 -9.51
C ARG A 151 -12.70 11.24 -8.87
N ARG A 152 -12.35 11.52 -7.62
CA ARG A 152 -12.77 12.73 -6.89
C ARG A 152 -12.26 14.01 -7.55
N SER A 153 -11.01 14.00 -8.04
CA SER A 153 -10.42 15.17 -8.71
C SER A 153 -11.11 15.45 -10.05
N LEU A 154 -11.52 14.40 -10.77
CA LEU A 154 -12.28 14.49 -12.02
C LEU A 154 -13.79 14.66 -11.80
N GLN A 155 -14.24 14.70 -10.54
CA GLN A 155 -15.66 14.83 -10.17
C GLN A 155 -16.57 13.74 -10.78
N LEU A 156 -16.03 12.55 -10.98
CA LEU A 156 -16.79 11.40 -11.47
C LEU A 156 -17.48 10.71 -10.27
N PHE A 157 -18.80 10.66 -10.26
CA PHE A 157 -19.55 9.99 -9.20
C PHE A 157 -20.20 8.74 -9.76
N ILE A 158 -19.80 7.58 -9.25
CA ILE A 158 -20.48 6.30 -9.50
C ILE A 158 -21.44 6.10 -8.35
N TYR A 159 -22.68 5.69 -8.66
CA TYR A 159 -23.64 5.29 -7.63
C TYR A 159 -23.24 3.92 -7.08
N GLU A 160 -22.29 3.91 -6.14
CA GLU A 160 -21.93 2.69 -5.42
C GLU A 160 -23.03 2.37 -4.39
N PRO A 161 -23.25 1.07 -4.07
CA PRO A 161 -24.12 0.71 -2.96
C PRO A 161 -23.58 1.40 -1.71
N LYS A 162 -24.45 2.16 -1.02
CA LYS A 162 -24.07 2.89 0.19
C LYS A 162 -23.47 1.90 1.18
N GLU A 163 -22.24 2.14 1.63
CA GLU A 163 -21.71 1.50 2.83
C GLU A 163 -22.78 1.64 3.92
N VAL A 164 -23.12 0.51 4.55
CA VAL A 164 -24.18 0.48 5.54
C VAL A 164 -23.66 1.18 6.79
N PHE A 165 -24.01 2.46 6.94
CA PHE A 165 -23.69 3.22 8.14
C PHE A 165 -24.37 2.62 9.36
N LEU A 166 -23.74 2.77 10.52
CA LEU A 166 -24.38 2.39 11.77
C LEU A 166 -25.60 3.27 12.03
N ASN A 167 -26.72 2.62 12.30
CA ASN A 167 -28.01 3.21 12.61
C ASN A 167 -28.68 2.39 13.74
N SER A 168 -29.87 2.81 14.16
CA SER A 168 -30.62 2.13 15.22
C SER A 168 -31.02 0.69 14.87
N GLU A 169 -30.99 0.30 13.60
CA GLU A 169 -31.38 -1.04 13.15
C GLU A 169 -30.21 -2.02 13.23
N ASN A 170 -28.98 -1.56 12.99
CA ASN A 170 -27.78 -2.41 12.95
C ASN A 170 -26.81 -2.20 14.13
N TYR A 171 -27.11 -1.32 15.10
CA TYR A 171 -26.19 -1.01 16.21
C TYR A 171 -25.76 -2.23 17.02
N ILE A 172 -26.63 -3.25 17.11
CA ILE A 172 -26.36 -4.50 17.82
C ILE A 172 -25.13 -5.22 17.23
N SER A 173 -24.85 -5.04 15.93
CA SER A 173 -23.70 -5.65 15.25
C SER A 173 -22.35 -5.26 15.86
N ILE A 174 -22.27 -4.09 16.51
CA ILE A 174 -21.06 -3.59 17.19
C ILE A 174 -20.61 -4.53 18.32
N PHE A 175 -21.55 -5.20 18.98
CA PHE A 175 -21.27 -6.12 20.09
C PHE A 175 -21.03 -7.56 19.64
N ASN A 176 -21.51 -7.93 18.45
CA ASN A 176 -21.40 -9.29 17.92
C ASN A 176 -20.06 -9.52 17.22
N LYS A 177 -19.41 -8.45 16.73
CA LYS A 177 -18.14 -8.52 16.02
C LYS A 177 -16.96 -8.37 16.97
N LYS A 178 -16.11 -9.40 17.00
CA LYS A 178 -14.86 -9.38 17.77
C LYS A 178 -13.88 -8.34 17.24
N GLY A 179 -13.22 -7.62 18.13
CA GLY A 179 -12.19 -6.65 17.76
C GLY A 179 -12.74 -5.39 17.08
N THR A 180 -13.93 -4.95 17.47
CA THR A 180 -14.50 -3.69 16.99
C THR A 180 -13.96 -2.51 17.82
N TRP A 181 -13.43 -1.46 17.18
CA TRP A 181 -12.99 -0.22 17.84
C TRP A 181 -13.81 0.98 17.36
N LEU A 182 -14.37 1.75 18.31
CA LEU A 182 -15.00 3.04 18.05
C LEU A 182 -13.98 4.16 18.25
N LEU A 183 -13.85 5.04 17.26
CA LEU A 183 -12.88 6.12 17.25
C LEU A 183 -13.53 7.51 17.24
N ASP A 184 -13.15 8.34 18.22
CA ASP A 184 -13.51 9.77 18.29
C ASP A 184 -12.27 10.67 18.29
N ASP A 185 -12.19 11.56 17.29
CA ASP A 185 -11.16 12.58 17.16
C ASP A 185 -11.65 13.98 17.59
N SER A 186 -12.87 14.11 18.13
CA SER A 186 -13.48 15.41 18.47
C SER A 186 -12.68 16.26 19.42
N CYS A 187 -12.05 15.62 20.39
CA CYS A 187 -11.21 16.29 21.37
C CYS A 187 -9.72 16.24 21.02
N PHE A 188 -9.34 15.78 19.81
CA PHE A 188 -7.93 15.61 19.43
C PHE A 188 -7.20 16.94 19.32
N TYR A 189 -7.81 17.92 18.65
CA TYR A 189 -7.30 19.28 18.53
C TYR A 189 -8.29 20.26 19.15
N ARG A 190 -7.93 20.78 20.33
CA ARG A 190 -8.71 21.76 21.06
C ARG A 190 -7.98 23.10 21.09
N VAL A 191 -8.76 24.16 21.10
CA VAL A 191 -8.24 25.53 21.13
C VAL A 191 -8.95 26.36 22.18
N SER A 192 -8.22 27.31 22.78
CA SER A 192 -8.77 28.41 23.54
C SER A 192 -8.75 29.68 22.69
N LEU A 193 -9.82 30.46 22.78
CA LEU A 193 -9.95 31.75 22.12
C LEU A 193 -9.58 32.84 23.12
N HIS A 194 -8.69 33.74 22.71
CA HIS A 194 -8.33 34.93 23.47
C HIS A 194 -8.53 36.15 22.58
N GLN A 195 -9.35 37.09 23.01
CA GLN A 195 -9.43 38.39 22.36
C GLN A 195 -8.30 39.28 22.88
N SER A 196 -7.54 39.84 21.96
CA SER A 196 -6.57 40.89 22.26
C SER A 196 -7.27 42.23 22.49
N VAL A 197 -6.56 43.18 23.09
CA VAL A 197 -7.06 44.54 23.35
C VAL A 197 -7.41 45.28 22.04
N GLU A 198 -6.73 44.95 20.94
CA GLU A 198 -6.98 45.48 19.60
C GLU A 198 -8.19 44.82 18.88
N GLY A 199 -8.89 43.89 19.54
CA GLY A 199 -10.04 43.18 18.98
C GLY A 199 -9.69 41.94 18.14
N ASN A 200 -8.40 41.64 17.93
CA ASN A 200 -7.99 40.43 17.21
C ASN A 200 -8.25 39.17 18.05
N VAL A 201 -8.83 38.14 17.43
CA VAL A 201 -9.06 36.83 18.05
C VAL A 201 -7.82 35.95 17.84
N ILE A 202 -7.13 35.65 18.94
CA ILE A 202 -5.97 34.76 18.98
C ILE A 202 -6.42 33.35 19.39
N ILE A 203 -6.03 32.37 18.59
CA ILE A 203 -6.35 30.95 18.81
C ILE A 203 -5.10 30.26 19.38
N LYS A 204 -5.20 29.69 20.58
CA LYS A 204 -4.09 28.93 21.21
C LYS A 204 -4.47 27.46 21.37
N PRO A 205 -3.60 26.50 21.00
CA PRO A 205 -3.88 25.09 21.20
C PRO A 205 -3.85 24.74 22.69
N THR A 206 -4.79 23.90 23.11
CA THR A 206 -4.84 23.29 24.45
C THR A 206 -4.56 21.79 24.35
N ASN A 207 -4.46 21.10 25.50
CA ASN A 207 -4.30 19.66 25.49
C ASN A 207 -5.54 18.98 24.89
N GLY A 208 -5.29 18.04 24.00
CA GLY A 208 -6.31 17.21 23.37
C GLY A 208 -6.24 15.76 23.83
N VAL A 209 -7.18 14.96 23.35
CA VAL A 209 -7.23 13.53 23.57
C VAL A 209 -7.81 12.83 22.34
N LEU A 210 -7.18 11.74 21.93
CA LEU A 210 -7.78 10.76 21.03
C LEU A 210 -8.46 9.70 21.87
N PHE A 211 -9.71 9.40 21.53
CA PHE A 211 -10.53 8.43 22.25
C PHE A 211 -10.78 7.21 21.37
N ILE A 212 -10.47 6.03 21.91
CA ILE A 212 -10.76 4.75 21.28
C ILE A 212 -11.42 3.85 22.29
N PHE A 213 -12.56 3.27 21.94
CA PHE A 213 -13.35 2.40 22.80
C PHE A 213 -13.61 1.05 22.14
N SER A 214 -13.38 -0.03 22.88
CA SER A 214 -13.74 -1.37 22.47
C SER A 214 -15.01 -1.81 23.20
N PRO A 215 -16.16 -1.92 22.49
CA PRO A 215 -17.46 -2.23 23.09
C PRO A 215 -17.55 -3.69 23.56
N GLU A 216 -16.76 -4.60 22.99
CA GLU A 216 -16.75 -6.02 23.35
C GLU A 216 -16.30 -6.26 24.80
N ASN A 217 -15.28 -5.53 25.25
CA ASN A 217 -14.66 -5.74 26.57
C ASN A 217 -14.65 -4.47 27.45
N GLY A 218 -15.23 -3.37 26.97
CA GLY A 218 -15.28 -2.09 27.68
C GLY A 218 -13.93 -1.37 27.78
N LYS A 219 -12.87 -1.83 27.10
CA LYS A 219 -11.55 -1.18 27.17
C LYS A 219 -11.57 0.18 26.50
N MET A 220 -10.95 1.15 27.15
CA MET A 220 -10.81 2.51 26.66
C MET A 220 -9.33 2.87 26.53
N PHE A 221 -8.94 3.38 25.37
CA PHE A 221 -7.63 3.94 25.16
C PHE A 221 -7.74 5.47 25.07
N PHE A 222 -7.06 6.14 26.00
CA PHE A 222 -6.97 7.59 26.04
C PHE A 222 -5.55 8.00 25.65
N ARG A 223 -5.40 8.54 24.45
CA ARG A 223 -4.12 9.08 24.02
C ARG A 223 -4.13 10.59 24.20
N ILE A 224 -3.49 11.05 25.27
CA ILE A 224 -3.35 12.48 25.58
C ILE A 224 -2.37 13.12 24.60
N ILE A 225 -2.79 14.23 23.99
CA ILE A 225 -1.99 15.06 23.08
C ILE A 225 -1.68 16.37 23.78
N HIS A 226 -0.45 16.53 24.25
CA HIS A 226 -0.02 17.75 24.91
C HIS A 226 0.09 18.91 23.91
N LYS A 227 -0.16 20.15 24.37
CA LYS A 227 -0.10 21.37 23.54
C LYS A 227 1.20 21.55 22.75
N THR A 228 2.32 20.99 23.23
CA THR A 228 3.63 21.05 22.56
C THR A 228 3.66 20.25 21.26
N PHE A 229 2.78 19.27 21.09
CA PHE A 229 2.65 18.48 19.86
C PHE A 229 2.38 19.34 18.61
N TRP A 230 1.81 20.54 18.82
CA TRP A 230 1.44 21.46 17.74
C TRP A 230 2.49 22.54 17.46
N GLN A 231 3.59 22.58 18.23
CA GLN A 231 4.62 23.60 18.06
C GLN A 231 5.29 23.50 16.69
N GLY A 232 5.51 24.65 16.04
CA GLY A 232 6.13 24.72 14.72
C GLY A 232 5.22 24.36 13.53
N HIS A 233 4.00 23.86 13.78
CA HIS A 233 3.06 23.49 12.73
C HIS A 233 2.07 24.62 12.39
N ARG A 234 1.60 24.64 11.14
CA ARG A 234 0.55 25.55 10.63
C ARG A 234 -0.63 24.74 10.09
N ARG A 235 -1.79 25.39 9.89
CA ARG A 235 -3.04 24.75 9.40
C ARG A 235 -3.47 23.54 10.26
N LEU A 236 -3.42 23.74 11.57
CA LEU A 236 -3.57 22.69 12.58
C LEU A 236 -4.90 21.92 12.48
N SER A 237 -6.00 22.55 12.06
CA SER A 237 -7.29 21.89 11.88
C SER A 237 -7.29 20.80 10.81
N GLN A 238 -6.53 20.99 9.73
CA GLN A 238 -6.36 19.98 8.68
C GLN A 238 -5.34 18.93 9.12
N LEU A 239 -4.23 19.38 9.70
CA LEU A 239 -3.16 18.51 10.19
C LEU A 239 -3.66 17.53 11.27
N ALA A 240 -4.56 17.98 12.14
CA ALA A 240 -5.12 17.19 13.23
C ALA A 240 -5.70 15.87 12.77
N LYS A 241 -6.39 15.84 11.63
CA LYS A 241 -7.01 14.62 11.07
C LYS A 241 -5.99 13.58 10.62
N TRP A 242 -4.85 14.02 10.10
CA TRP A 242 -3.76 13.13 9.69
C TRP A 242 -2.97 12.66 10.91
N LYS A 243 -2.72 13.56 11.87
CA LYS A 243 -2.03 13.22 13.10
C LYS A 243 -2.84 12.28 14.01
N SER A 244 -4.16 12.40 14.03
CA SER A 244 -5.00 11.44 14.75
C SER A 244 -4.90 10.06 14.14
N ALA A 245 -4.99 9.92 12.81
CA ALA A 245 -4.81 8.64 12.13
C ALA A 245 -3.41 8.03 12.36
N GLU A 246 -2.36 8.85 12.37
CA GLU A 246 -1.00 8.42 12.71
C GLU A 246 -0.92 7.83 14.13
N GLU A 247 -1.53 8.48 15.12
CA GLU A 247 -1.55 7.99 16.50
C GLU A 247 -2.38 6.70 16.67
N VAL A 248 -3.44 6.51 15.87
CA VAL A 248 -4.18 5.23 15.82
C VAL A 248 -3.30 4.10 15.37
N VAL A 249 -2.54 4.30 14.28
CA VAL A 249 -1.63 3.27 13.76
C VAL A 249 -0.52 2.94 14.75
N LYS A 250 0.01 3.94 15.48
CA LYS A 250 0.95 3.68 16.58
C LYS A 250 0.33 2.80 17.66
N LEU A 251 -0.94 3.04 18.03
CA LEU A 251 -1.63 2.19 19.00
C LEU A 251 -1.83 0.76 18.48
N ILE A 252 -2.24 0.59 17.22
CA ILE A 252 -2.42 -0.75 16.62
C ILE A 252 -1.11 -1.53 16.61
N ASN A 253 0.02 -0.86 16.36
CA ASN A 253 1.35 -1.48 16.42
C ASN A 253 1.81 -1.81 17.85
N TYR A 254 1.32 -1.08 18.85
CA TYR A 254 1.64 -1.32 20.26
C TYR A 254 0.88 -2.52 20.84
N VAL A 255 -0.33 -2.78 20.33
CA VAL A 255 -1.23 -3.82 20.83
C VAL A 255 -0.87 -5.20 20.25
N SER A 256 -1.09 -6.28 21.03
CA SER A 256 -0.80 -7.65 20.58
C SER A 256 -1.69 -8.06 19.40
N GLN A 257 -1.24 -9.04 18.60
CA GLN A 257 -1.93 -9.44 17.37
C GLN A 257 -3.38 -9.91 17.61
N GLU A 258 -3.66 -10.54 18.76
CA GLU A 258 -5.01 -10.97 19.15
C GLU A 258 -5.95 -9.81 19.53
N GLN A 259 -5.38 -8.68 19.94
CA GLN A 259 -6.12 -7.50 20.37
C GLN A 259 -6.24 -6.44 19.25
N LYS A 260 -5.62 -6.68 18.10
CA LYS A 260 -5.76 -5.79 16.93
C LYS A 260 -7.22 -5.77 16.48
N PRO A 261 -7.73 -4.58 16.09
CA PRO A 261 -9.10 -4.48 15.66
C PRO A 261 -9.30 -5.16 14.30
N ASN A 262 -10.45 -5.82 14.13
CA ASN A 262 -10.92 -6.31 12.83
C ASN A 262 -11.80 -5.25 12.14
N GLU A 263 -12.38 -4.32 12.90
CA GLU A 263 -13.23 -3.26 12.37
C GLU A 263 -12.99 -1.97 13.15
N ILE A 264 -12.80 -0.87 12.44
CA ILE A 264 -12.66 0.46 13.03
C ILE A 264 -13.82 1.31 12.54
N ILE A 265 -14.70 1.66 13.47
CA ILE A 265 -15.84 2.54 13.24
C ILE A 265 -15.45 3.94 13.66
N VAL A 266 -15.69 4.90 12.77
CA VAL A 266 -15.29 6.28 13.00
C VAL A 266 -16.50 7.18 13.16
N LEU A 267 -16.51 8.01 14.20
CA LEU A 267 -17.61 8.94 14.47
C LEU A 267 -17.71 10.09 13.46
N LYS A 268 -16.57 10.49 12.86
CA LYS A 268 -16.53 11.54 11.84
C LYS A 268 -16.05 11.02 10.49
N LYS A 269 -16.85 11.26 9.45
CA LYS A 269 -16.55 10.85 8.06
C LYS A 269 -15.19 11.39 7.54
N ASN A 270 -14.75 12.54 8.04
CA ASN A 270 -13.51 13.18 7.60
C ASN A 270 -12.23 12.42 8.02
N MET A 271 -12.33 11.48 8.96
CA MET A 271 -11.23 10.64 9.45
C MET A 271 -11.01 9.37 8.62
N ILE A 272 -12.00 8.95 7.83
CA ILE A 272 -11.95 7.73 7.02
C ILE A 272 -10.76 7.79 6.04
N GLN A 273 -10.62 8.88 5.29
CA GLN A 273 -9.56 9.00 4.28
C GLN A 273 -8.14 9.02 4.90
N PRO A 274 -7.86 9.79 5.97
CA PRO A 274 -6.59 9.69 6.69
C PRO A 274 -6.29 8.28 7.23
N LEU A 275 -7.27 7.60 7.81
CA LEU A 275 -7.09 6.24 8.36
C LEU A 275 -6.74 5.25 7.25
N ILE A 276 -7.49 5.22 6.16
CA ILE A 276 -7.22 4.37 5.00
C ILE A 276 -5.80 4.60 4.45
N ALA A 277 -5.34 5.86 4.41
CA ALA A 277 -4.00 6.19 3.94
C ALA A 277 -2.88 5.70 4.87
N HIS A 278 -3.11 5.68 6.19
CA HIS A 278 -2.13 5.21 7.17
C HIS A 278 -2.21 3.70 7.44
N MET A 279 -3.34 3.06 7.14
CA MET A 279 -3.58 1.63 7.36
C MET A 279 -3.23 0.74 6.16
N ILE A 280 -2.43 1.24 5.22
CA ILE A 280 -2.00 0.45 4.04
C ILE A 280 -1.31 -0.86 4.44
N ASP A 281 -0.59 -0.85 5.57
CA ASP A 281 0.10 -2.03 6.11
C ASP A 281 -0.85 -3.02 6.83
N PHE A 282 -2.13 -2.66 7.03
CA PHE A 282 -3.17 -3.47 7.66
C PHE A 282 -4.34 -3.69 6.68
N PRO A 283 -4.20 -4.64 5.73
CA PRO A 283 -5.23 -4.86 4.71
C PRO A 283 -6.47 -5.61 5.21
N ASN A 284 -6.41 -6.20 6.42
CA ASN A 284 -7.47 -7.01 7.02
C ASN A 284 -8.22 -6.21 8.08
#